data_AF-A0A7G5GN89-F1
#
_entry.id   AF-A0A7G5GN89-F1
#
_cell.length_a   1.000
_cell.length_b   1.000
_cell.length_c   1.000
_cell.angle_alpha   90.00
_cell.angle_beta   90.00
_cell.angle_gamma   90.00
#
_symmetry.space_group_name_H-M   'P 1'
#
loop_
_entity.id
_entity.type
_entity.pdbx_description
1 polymer ?
#
loop_
_entity_poly.entity_id
_entity_poly.type
_entity_poly.pdbx_seq_one_letter_code
_entity_poly.pdbx_strand_id
1 'polypeptide(L)'
;METIIDQSCLRSLLIEQIPEARNEFGALPGEASVYTTLHKLCEVTSVLAHQNRFKAVKHCLLAAEELLTHAEPKISNAVCTIYVYYISLLLDKRDSRAEVIHYMLPLALRTEYRRQLTTSLP
;
A
#
# COMPACT_ATOMS: atom_id res chain seq x y z
N MET A 1 13.80 20.22 -5.17
CA MET A 1 14.51 19.18 -4.43
C MET A 1 13.46 18.13 -4.11
N GLU A 2 13.47 16.99 -4.79
CA GLU A 2 12.57 15.88 -4.45
C GLU A 2 13.03 15.32 -3.10
N THR A 3 12.21 15.54 -2.07
CA THR A 3 12.46 14.97 -0.76
C THR A 3 12.20 13.48 -0.86
N ILE A 4 13.26 12.68 -0.85
CA ILE A 4 13.15 11.21 -0.83
C ILE A 4 12.49 10.82 0.49
N ILE A 5 11.42 10.02 0.43
CA ILE A 5 10.74 9.52 1.63
C ILE A 5 11.64 8.47 2.28
N ASP A 6 12.11 8.75 3.49
CA ASP A 6 12.91 7.82 4.30
C ASP A 6 12.08 7.16 5.42
N GLN A 7 12.70 6.24 6.16
CA GLN A 7 12.04 5.51 7.23
C GLN A 7 11.48 6.42 8.35
N SER A 8 12.08 7.60 8.58
CA SER A 8 11.64 8.53 9.62
C SER A 8 10.33 9.23 9.25
N CYS A 9 10.13 9.49 7.95
CA CYS A 9 8.95 10.16 7.42
C CYS A 9 7.79 9.19 7.10
N LEU A 10 8.07 7.90 6.92
CA LEU A 10 7.11 6.88 6.47
C LEU A 10 5.79 6.90 7.26
N ARG A 11 5.86 6.86 8.59
CA ARG A 11 4.65 6.80 9.43
C ARG A 11 3.85 8.10 9.35
N SER A 12 4.53 9.24 9.37
CA SER A 12 3.89 10.56 9.29
C SER A 12 3.14 10.73 7.98
N LEU A 13 3.75 10.30 6.87
CA LEU A 13 3.14 10.32 5.55
C LEU A 13 1.87 9.45 5.49
N LEU A 14 1.91 8.24 6.05
CA LEU A 14 0.74 7.36 6.07
C LEU A 14 -0.41 7.94 6.90
N ILE A 15 -0.12 8.59 8.02
CA ILE A 15 -1.12 9.27 8.86
C ILE A 15 -1.74 10.47 8.14
N GLU A 16 -0.96 11.19 7.36
CA GLU A 16 -1.44 12.35 6.58
C GLU A 16 -2.29 11.90 5.39
N GLN A 17 -1.82 10.92 4.63
CA GLN A 17 -2.48 10.48 3.40
C GLN A 17 -3.67 9.57 3.65
N ILE A 18 -3.71 8.85 4.79
CA ILE A 18 -4.79 7.92 5.14
C ILE A 18 -5.41 8.37 6.47
N PRO A 19 -6.16 9.49 6.48
CA PRO A 19 -6.74 10.02 7.71
C PRO A 19 -7.68 9.03 8.39
N GLU A 20 -8.31 8.12 7.63
CA GLU A 20 -9.18 7.07 8.16
C GLU A 20 -8.47 6.05 9.04
N ALA A 21 -7.15 5.94 8.93
CA ALA A 21 -6.34 4.95 9.64
C ALA A 21 -5.28 5.60 10.57
N ARG A 22 -5.48 6.89 10.90
CA ARG A 22 -4.55 7.66 11.75
C ARG A 22 -4.27 6.96 13.07
N ASN A 23 -5.27 6.37 13.70
CA ASN A 23 -5.13 5.71 15.00
C ASN A 23 -4.33 4.39 14.87
N GLU A 24 -4.55 3.66 13.79
CA GLU A 24 -3.92 2.39 13.47
C GLU A 24 -2.42 2.55 13.23
N PHE A 25 -2.04 3.60 12.50
CA PHE A 25 -0.63 3.96 12.32
C PHE A 25 -0.03 4.64 13.56
N GLY A 26 -0.81 5.44 14.29
CA GLY A 26 -0.38 6.07 15.54
C GLY A 26 -0.13 5.07 16.68
N ALA A 27 -0.81 3.92 16.66
CA ALA A 27 -0.62 2.83 17.61
C ALA A 27 0.63 1.97 17.35
N LEU A 28 1.32 2.16 16.22
CA LEU A 28 2.57 1.45 15.96
C LEU A 28 3.67 1.92 16.91
N PRO A 29 4.54 1.02 17.38
CA PRO A 29 5.72 1.39 18.17
C PRO A 29 6.56 2.47 17.48
N GLY A 30 7.19 3.35 18.27
CA GLY A 30 8.07 4.42 17.76
C GLY A 30 9.15 3.93 16.79
N GLU A 31 9.67 2.73 17.04
CA GLU A 31 10.74 2.09 16.27
C GLU A 31 10.22 1.01 15.32
N ALA A 32 8.94 1.09 14.91
CA ALA A 32 8.38 0.14 13.96
C ALA A 32 9.18 0.11 12.65
N SER A 33 9.53 -1.10 12.21
CA SER A 33 10.26 -1.28 10.96
C SER A 33 9.41 -0.90 9.74
N VAL A 34 10.07 -0.65 8.61
CA VAL A 34 9.40 -0.46 7.30
C VAL A 34 8.44 -1.62 7.01
N TYR A 35 8.90 -2.86 7.23
CA TYR A 35 8.10 -4.06 7.00
C TYR A 35 6.86 -4.11 7.90
N THR A 36 7.02 -3.83 9.20
CA THR A 36 5.91 -3.78 10.16
C THR A 36 4.88 -2.72 9.74
N THR A 37 5.36 -1.56 9.31
CA THR A 37 4.49 -0.45 8.88
C THR A 37 3.72 -0.79 7.60
N LEU A 38 4.36 -1.44 6.63
CA LEU A 38 3.70 -1.89 5.40
C LEU A 38 2.74 -3.06 5.62
N HIS A 39 3.03 -3.97 6.54
CA HIS A 39 2.06 -4.98 6.97
C HIS A 39 0.82 -4.34 7.59
N LYS A 40 1.00 -3.30 8.41
CA LYS A 40 -0.13 -2.52 8.94
C LYS A 40 -0.93 -1.85 7.82
N LEU A 41 -0.26 -1.30 6.80
CA LEU A 41 -0.94 -0.75 5.63
C LEU A 41 -1.77 -1.81 4.88
N CYS A 42 -1.27 -3.04 4.76
CA CYS A 42 -2.03 -4.17 4.19
C CYS A 42 -3.27 -4.49 5.02
N GLU A 43 -3.13 -4.60 6.35
CA GLU A 43 -4.26 -4.85 7.26
C GLU A 43 -5.33 -3.77 7.14
N VAL A 44 -4.93 -2.50 7.19
CA VAL A 44 -5.82 -1.34 7.05
C VAL A 44 -6.57 -1.42 5.71
N THR A 45 -5.85 -1.67 4.61
CA THR A 45 -6.45 -1.81 3.28
C THR A 45 -7.46 -2.95 3.25
N SER A 46 -7.15 -4.09 3.86
CA SER A 46 -8.06 -5.22 4.02
C SER A 46 -9.35 -4.79 4.70
N VAL A 47 -9.23 -4.19 5.89
CA VAL A 47 -10.38 -3.83 6.74
C VAL A 47 -11.27 -2.84 6.01
N LEU A 48 -10.69 -1.81 5.39
CA LEU A 48 -11.43 -0.81 4.64
C LEU A 48 -12.13 -1.41 3.41
N ALA A 49 -11.49 -2.34 2.72
CA ALA A 49 -12.09 -3.06 1.60
C ALA A 49 -13.27 -3.96 2.04
N HIS A 50 -13.13 -4.68 3.16
CA HIS A 50 -14.22 -5.49 3.71
C HIS A 50 -15.41 -4.64 4.16
N GLN A 51 -15.16 -3.41 4.63
CA GLN A 51 -16.19 -2.43 5.00
C GLN A 51 -16.76 -1.66 3.80
N ASN A 52 -16.36 -1.98 2.57
CA ASN A 52 -16.72 -1.25 1.35
C ASN A 52 -16.39 0.26 1.39
N ARG A 53 -15.39 0.66 2.19
CA ARG A 53 -14.92 2.05 2.30
C ARG A 53 -13.93 2.38 1.18
N PHE A 54 -14.37 2.26 -0.07
CA PHE A 54 -13.49 2.35 -1.24
C PHE A 54 -12.76 3.69 -1.42
N LYS A 55 -13.34 4.79 -0.92
CA LYS A 55 -12.63 6.09 -0.86
C LYS A 55 -11.35 5.99 0.00
N ALA A 56 -11.45 5.35 1.16
CA ALA A 56 -10.33 5.15 2.06
C ALA A 56 -9.33 4.11 1.50
N VAL A 57 -9.83 3.06 0.84
CA VAL A 57 -8.97 2.13 0.09
C VAL A 57 -8.16 2.86 -0.98
N LYS A 58 -8.77 3.81 -1.70
CA LYS A 58 -8.05 4.64 -2.67
C LYS A 58 -6.94 5.46 -2.02
N HIS A 59 -7.13 6.00 -0.81
CA HIS A 59 -6.06 6.66 -0.07
C HIS A 59 -4.89 5.70 0.22
N CYS A 60 -5.18 4.46 0.65
CA CYS A 60 -4.14 3.44 0.85
C CYS A 60 -3.36 3.13 -0.43
N LEU A 61 -4.07 3.00 -1.57
CA LEU A 61 -3.45 2.77 -2.87
C LEU A 61 -2.57 3.94 -3.31
N LEU A 62 -3.04 5.18 -3.15
CA LEU A 62 -2.23 6.37 -3.50
C LEU A 62 -1.00 6.51 -2.61
N ALA A 63 -1.13 6.24 -1.31
CA ALA A 63 0.01 6.24 -0.41
C ALA A 63 1.04 5.17 -0.76
N ALA A 64 0.60 3.98 -1.14
CA ALA A 64 1.51 2.95 -1.61
C ALA A 64 2.16 3.29 -2.96
N GLU A 65 1.48 4.01 -3.86
CA GLU A 65 2.10 4.52 -5.09
C GLU A 65 3.19 5.55 -4.78
N GLU A 66 2.90 6.52 -3.90
CA GLU A 66 3.88 7.54 -3.48
C GLU A 66 5.12 6.90 -2.86
N LEU A 67 4.94 5.89 -2.00
CA LEU A 67 6.04 5.14 -1.40
C LEU A 67 6.81 4.28 -2.42
N LEU A 68 6.16 3.86 -3.51
CA LEU A 68 6.82 3.11 -4.56
C LEU A 68 7.70 4.02 -5.44
N THR A 69 7.25 5.24 -5.72
CA THR A 69 7.90 6.14 -6.69
C THR A 69 8.89 7.12 -6.07
N HIS A 70 8.64 7.57 -4.83
CA HIS A 70 9.38 8.68 -4.21
C HIS A 70 10.14 8.31 -2.93
N ALA A 71 10.05 7.06 -2.47
CA ALA A 71 10.77 6.62 -1.28
C ALA A 71 12.17 6.07 -1.57
N GLU A 72 12.98 5.97 -0.51
CA GLU A 72 14.29 5.31 -0.58
C GLU A 72 14.16 3.85 -1.05
N PRO A 73 15.20 3.28 -1.70
CA PRO A 73 15.14 1.93 -2.27
C PRO A 73 14.68 0.84 -1.30
N LYS A 74 15.00 0.98 -0.01
CA LYS A 74 14.57 0.04 1.03
C LYS A 74 13.04 0.01 1.18
N ILE A 75 12.39 1.17 1.13
CA ILE A 75 10.93 1.29 1.27
C ILE A 75 10.23 0.86 -0.01
N SER A 76 10.68 1.34 -1.17
CA SER A 76 10.07 0.97 -2.45
C SER A 76 10.16 -0.55 -2.71
N ASN A 77 11.31 -1.18 -2.42
CA ASN A 77 11.45 -2.64 -2.49
C ASN A 77 10.50 -3.37 -1.52
N ALA A 78 10.32 -2.83 -0.30
CA ALA A 78 9.40 -3.41 0.66
C ALA A 78 7.93 -3.25 0.22
N VAL A 79 7.57 -2.14 -0.44
CA VAL A 79 6.24 -1.96 -1.05
C VAL A 79 6.00 -3.02 -2.13
N CYS A 80 6.96 -3.23 -3.04
CA CYS A 80 6.86 -4.29 -4.05
C CYS A 80 6.65 -5.67 -3.42
N THR A 81 7.46 -6.01 -2.41
CA THR A 81 7.49 -7.35 -1.82
C THR A 81 6.27 -7.64 -0.94
N ILE A 82 5.78 -6.63 -0.20
CA ILE A 82 4.72 -6.83 0.79
C ILE A 82 3.37 -6.36 0.22
N TYR A 83 3.29 -5.09 -0.17
CA TYR A 83 2.01 -4.45 -0.48
C TYR A 83 1.50 -4.84 -1.85
N VAL A 84 2.34 -4.82 -2.90
CA VAL A 84 1.90 -5.23 -4.25
C VAL A 84 1.54 -6.73 -4.26
N TYR A 85 2.35 -7.56 -3.60
CA TYR A 85 2.02 -8.97 -3.41
C TYR A 85 0.67 -9.14 -2.68
N TYR A 86 0.44 -8.41 -1.59
CA TYR A 86 -0.83 -8.44 -0.88
C TYR A 86 -2.03 -8.01 -1.74
N ILE A 87 -1.87 -6.97 -2.56
CA ILE A 87 -2.89 -6.54 -3.51
C ILE A 87 -3.21 -7.66 -4.50
N SER A 88 -2.22 -8.42 -4.97
CA SER A 88 -2.47 -9.55 -5.87
C SER A 88 -3.40 -10.59 -5.25
N LEU A 89 -3.22 -10.89 -3.95
CA LEU A 89 -4.09 -11.79 -3.20
C LEU A 89 -5.51 -11.24 -3.01
N LEU A 90 -5.64 -9.93 -2.82
CA LEU A 90 -6.96 -9.29 -2.74
C LEU A 90 -7.71 -9.36 -4.07
N LEU A 91 -7.00 -9.18 -5.18
CA LEU A 91 -7.57 -9.19 -6.52
C LEU A 91 -7.92 -10.60 -7.02
N ASP A 92 -7.18 -11.62 -6.58
CA ASP A 92 -7.45 -13.01 -6.95
C ASP A 92 -8.74 -13.59 -6.33
N LYS A 93 -9.34 -12.90 -5.35
CA LYS A 93 -10.64 -13.30 -4.78
C LYS A 93 -11.79 -13.24 -5.80
N ARG A 94 -11.64 -12.52 -6.91
CA ARG A 94 -12.62 -12.42 -8.03
C ARG A 94 -14.05 -12.09 -7.58
N ASP A 95 -14.19 -11.29 -6.53
CA ASP A 95 -15.48 -10.75 -6.11
C ASP A 95 -15.66 -9.30 -6.61
N SER A 96 -16.87 -8.74 -6.43
CA SER A 96 -17.17 -7.38 -6.87
C SER A 96 -16.26 -6.31 -6.23
N ARG A 97 -15.69 -6.58 -5.05
CA ARG A 97 -14.76 -5.66 -4.37
C ARG A 97 -13.40 -5.68 -5.07
N ALA A 98 -12.93 -6.87 -5.46
CA ALA A 98 -11.71 -7.03 -6.24
C ALA A 98 -11.77 -6.25 -7.56
N GLU A 99 -12.91 -6.29 -8.27
CA GLU A 99 -13.10 -5.49 -9.49
C GLU A 99 -12.96 -3.98 -9.21
N VAL A 100 -13.64 -3.47 -8.19
CA VAL A 100 -13.55 -2.05 -7.80
C VAL A 100 -12.13 -1.66 -7.43
N ILE A 101 -11.42 -2.47 -6.65
CA ILE A 101 -10.02 -2.23 -6.26
C ILE A 101 -9.12 -2.22 -7.50
N HIS A 102 -9.32 -3.16 -8.43
CA HIS A 102 -8.57 -3.22 -9.68
C HIS A 102 -8.73 -1.94 -10.51
N TYR A 103 -9.95 -1.40 -10.61
CA TYR A 103 -10.21 -0.13 -11.30
C TYR A 103 -9.56 1.07 -10.61
N MET A 104 -9.45 1.04 -9.27
CA MET A 104 -8.83 2.11 -8.49
C MET A 104 -7.30 2.07 -8.48
N LEU A 105 -6.66 0.99 -8.98
CA LEU A 105 -5.20 0.86 -8.95
C LEU A 105 -4.53 2.02 -9.68
N PRO A 106 -3.66 2.78 -9.00
CA PRO A 106 -2.85 3.81 -9.63
C PRO A 106 -1.80 3.23 -10.59
N LEU A 107 -1.21 4.08 -11.43
CA LEU A 107 -0.43 3.64 -12.59
C LEU A 107 0.82 2.85 -12.20
N ALA A 108 1.62 3.34 -11.26
CA ALA A 108 2.86 2.69 -10.87
C ALA A 108 2.58 1.35 -10.18
N LEU A 109 1.60 1.32 -9.26
CA LEU A 109 1.18 0.07 -8.61
C LEU A 109 0.60 -0.95 -9.60
N ARG A 110 -0.20 -0.50 -10.57
CA ARG A 110 -0.74 -1.37 -11.62
C ARG A 110 0.38 -1.94 -12.50
N THR A 111 1.38 -1.13 -12.80
CA THR A 111 2.55 -1.55 -13.59
C THR A 111 3.35 -2.61 -12.85
N GLU A 112 3.65 -2.38 -11.57
CA GLU A 112 4.38 -3.33 -10.73
C GLU A 112 3.58 -4.61 -10.48
N TYR A 113 2.27 -4.52 -10.23
CA TYR A 113 1.38 -5.67 -10.12
C TYR A 113 1.42 -6.54 -11.39
N ARG A 114 1.29 -5.92 -12.58
CA ARG A 114 1.38 -6.63 -13.86
C ARG A 114 2.75 -7.26 -14.06
N ARG A 115 3.82 -6.54 -13.72
CA ARG A 115 5.19 -7.06 -13.78
C ARG A 115 5.34 -8.30 -12.91
N GLN A 116 4.82 -8.29 -11.68
CA GLN A 116 4.89 -9.45 -10.79
C GLN A 116 4.12 -10.65 -11.36
N LEU A 117 2.95 -10.44 -11.95
CA LEU A 117 2.21 -11.51 -12.62
C LEU A 117 2.98 -12.12 -13.80
N THR A 118 3.58 -11.29 -14.67
CA THR A 118 4.30 -11.77 -15.85
C THR A 118 5.64 -12.42 -15.51
N THR A 119 6.28 -12.00 -14.42
CA THR A 119 7.55 -12.58 -13.97
C THR A 119 7.35 -13.88 -13.19
N SER A 120 6.13 -14.13 -12.69
CA SER A 120 5.79 -15.33 -11.91
C SER A 120 5.19 -16.46 -12.76
N LEU A 121 4.91 -16.22 -14.04
CA LEU A 121 4.44 -17.24 -14.98
C LEU A 121 5.64 -17.76 -15.79
N PRO A 122 5.93 -19.08 -15.75
CA PRO A 122 6.97 -19.69 -16.58
C PRO A 122 6.62 -19.69 -18.07
#